data_AF-A0AAV8V7K2-F1
#
_entry.id   AF-A0AAV8V7K2-F1
#
_cell.length_a   1.000
_cell.length_b   1.000
_cell.length_c   1.000
_cell.angle_alpha   90.00
_cell.angle_beta   90.00
_cell.angle_gamma   90.00
#
_symmetry.space_group_name_H-M   'P 1'
#
loop_
_entity.id
_entity.type
_entity.pdbx_description
1 polymer ?
#
loop_
_entity_poly.entity_id
_entity_poly.type
_entity_poly.pdbx_seq_one_letter_code
_entity_poly.pdbx_strand_id
1 'polypeptide(L)'
;MVLYTRDEKVDMLLIYGECRKNAVAARNLYADRYPDRQCPARDYFNLLENQFRREHNNDSEEKFIIAEETEINVLALVEADKTVSLRQIASELNISHKSVTRILHKHKYKCFKYHLHQHLYEDDAGQFENAIIYSVFHLRIKS
;
A
#
# COMPACT_ATOMS: atom_id res chain seq x y z
N MET A 1 -8.97 15.48 -10.10
CA MET A 1 -7.83 15.46 -11.02
C MET A 1 -8.38 15.15 -12.40
N VAL A 2 -8.28 16.07 -13.36
CA VAL A 2 -8.81 15.86 -14.72
C VAL A 2 -7.95 14.80 -15.41
N LEU A 3 -8.61 13.77 -15.96
CA LEU A 3 -7.95 12.69 -16.68
C LEU A 3 -8.15 12.91 -18.18
N TYR A 4 -7.08 13.35 -18.85
CA TYR A 4 -7.04 13.46 -20.30
C TYR A 4 -6.76 12.11 -20.95
N THR A 5 -7.38 11.86 -22.11
CA THR A 5 -7.11 10.67 -22.91
C THR A 5 -5.68 10.68 -23.47
N ARG A 6 -5.21 9.55 -23.99
CA ARG A 6 -3.88 9.51 -24.63
C ARG A 6 -3.81 10.43 -25.83
N ASP A 7 -4.87 10.47 -26.64
CA ASP A 7 -4.93 11.31 -27.85
C ASP A 7 -4.92 12.79 -27.48
N GLU A 8 -5.69 13.18 -26.46
CA GLU A 8 -5.66 14.57 -25.95
C GLU A 8 -4.28 14.99 -25.47
N LYS A 9 -3.54 14.10 -24.81
CA LYS A 9 -2.16 14.37 -24.36
C LYS A 9 -1.19 14.54 -25.52
N VAL A 10 -1.34 13.75 -26.59
CA VAL A 10 -0.53 13.90 -27.80
C VAL A 10 -0.81 15.26 -28.45
N ASP A 11 -2.08 15.61 -28.62
CA ASP A 11 -2.49 16.91 -29.19
C ASP A 11 -1.95 18.08 -28.35
N MET A 12 -1.99 17.97 -27.02
CA MET A 12 -1.42 18.96 -26.11
C MET A 12 0.09 19.14 -26.31
N LEU A 13 0.84 18.05 -26.48
CA LEU A 13 2.29 18.10 -26.73
C LEU A 13 2.62 18.70 -28.09
N LEU A 14 1.85 18.37 -29.13
CA LEU A 14 2.03 18.92 -30.47
C LEU A 14 1.84 20.45 -30.46
N ILE A 15 0.76 20.94 -29.85
CA ILE A 15 0.50 22.38 -29.70
C ILE A 15 1.57 23.05 -28.85
N TYR A 16 2.01 22.40 -27.77
CA TYR A 16 3.08 22.93 -26.93
C TYR A 16 4.41 23.05 -27.69
N GLY A 17 4.71 22.10 -28.57
CA GLY A 17 5.83 22.18 -29.51
C GLY A 17 5.68 23.31 -30.53
N GLU A 18 4.49 23.45 -31.13
CA GLU A 18 4.13 24.52 -32.08
C GLU A 18 4.34 25.91 -31.46
N CYS A 19 3.95 26.07 -30.20
CA CYS A 19 4.14 27.30 -29.42
C CYS A 19 5.57 27.47 -28.87
N ARG A 20 6.56 26.73 -29.37
CA ARG A 20 7.97 26.78 -28.91
C ARG A 20 8.11 26.64 -27.39
N LYS A 21 7.32 25.75 -26.80
CA LYS A 21 7.26 25.49 -25.35
C LYS A 21 6.74 26.66 -24.50
N ASN A 22 6.03 27.62 -25.10
CA ASN A 22 5.31 28.62 -24.34
C ASN A 22 3.95 28.07 -23.88
N ALA A 23 3.85 27.74 -22.60
CA ALA A 23 2.66 27.11 -22.04
C ALA A 23 1.41 28.02 -22.04
N VAL A 24 1.57 29.35 -21.95
CA VAL A 24 0.42 30.28 -22.02
C VAL A 24 -0.15 30.29 -23.43
N ALA A 25 0.73 30.43 -24.43
CA ALA A 25 0.34 30.41 -25.84
C ALA A 25 -0.28 29.06 -26.22
N ALA A 26 0.33 27.96 -25.77
CA ALA A 26 -0.17 26.60 -26.00
C ALA A 26 -1.57 26.39 -25.43
N ARG A 27 -1.84 26.89 -24.21
CA ARG A 27 -3.17 26.80 -23.60
C ARG A 27 -4.22 27.54 -24.43
N ASN A 28 -3.94 28.77 -24.82
CA ASN A 28 -4.88 29.57 -25.59
C ASN A 28 -5.14 28.92 -26.96
N LEU A 29 -4.07 28.50 -27.65
CA LEU A 29 -4.19 27.81 -28.94
C LEU A 29 -4.94 26.47 -28.82
N TYR A 30 -4.77 25.73 -27.71
CA TYR A 30 -5.51 24.50 -27.44
C TYR A 30 -7.00 24.76 -27.23
N ALA A 31 -7.36 25.80 -26.50
CA ALA A 31 -8.75 26.20 -26.31
C ALA A 31 -9.42 26.62 -27.64
N ASP A 32 -8.67 27.32 -28.50
CA ASP A 32 -9.16 27.76 -29.81
C ASP A 32 -9.32 26.59 -30.79
N ARG A 33 -8.38 25.63 -30.79
CA ARG A 33 -8.41 24.47 -31.71
C ARG A 33 -9.38 23.37 -31.27
N TYR A 34 -9.60 23.21 -29.97
CA TYR A 34 -10.47 22.18 -29.39
C TYR A 34 -11.49 22.78 -28.40
N PRO A 35 -12.49 23.54 -28.88
CA PRO A 35 -13.45 24.21 -28.02
C PRO A 35 -14.34 23.25 -27.22
N ASP A 36 -14.57 22.04 -27.75
CA ASP A 36 -15.40 21.01 -27.12
C ASP A 36 -14.65 20.22 -26.02
N ARG A 37 -13.33 20.44 -25.87
CA ARG A 37 -12.49 19.73 -24.90
C ARG A 37 -12.19 20.58 -23.68
N GLN A 38 -11.90 19.92 -22.56
CA GLN A 38 -11.48 20.64 -21.36
C GLN A 38 -10.10 21.26 -21.56
N CYS A 39 -10.02 22.58 -21.41
CA CYS A 39 -8.75 23.30 -21.52
C CYS A 39 -7.80 22.92 -20.37
N PRO A 40 -6.58 22.46 -20.65
CA PRO A 40 -5.60 22.13 -19.62
C PRO A 40 -5.09 23.37 -18.90
N ALA A 41 -4.71 23.20 -17.63
CA ALA A 41 -3.96 24.22 -16.90
C ALA A 41 -2.61 24.45 -17.59
N ARG A 42 -2.12 25.70 -17.56
CA ARG A 42 -0.82 26.07 -18.19
C ARG A 42 0.32 25.14 -17.77
N ASP A 43 0.41 24.84 -16.48
CA ASP A 43 1.53 24.07 -15.96
C ASP A 43 1.46 22.57 -16.34
N TYR A 44 0.29 22.10 -16.81
CA TYR A 44 0.08 20.74 -17.25
C TYR A 44 0.94 20.39 -18.48
N PHE A 45 1.15 21.33 -19.40
CA PHE A 45 2.00 21.09 -20.58
C PHE A 45 3.45 20.76 -20.21
N ASN A 46 4.01 21.51 -19.25
CA ASN A 46 5.36 21.25 -18.73
C ASN A 46 5.40 19.91 -17.99
N LEU A 47 4.39 19.62 -17.18
CA LEU A 47 4.28 18.34 -16.47
C LEU A 47 4.24 17.17 -17.45
N LEU A 48 3.44 17.29 -18.50
CA LEU A 48 3.25 16.28 -19.53
C LEU A 48 4.54 16.03 -20.30
N GLU A 49 5.22 17.08 -20.78
CA GLU A 49 6.53 16.93 -21.42
C GLU A 49 7.52 16.23 -20.49
N ASN A 50 7.59 16.64 -19.23
CA ASN A 50 8.48 16.03 -18.25
C ASN A 50 8.12 14.57 -17.95
N GLN A 51 6.84 14.19 -17.97
CA GLN A 51 6.42 12.80 -17.80
C GLN A 51 6.92 11.91 -18.93
N PHE A 52 6.95 12.40 -20.18
CA PHE A 52 7.45 11.64 -21.32
C PHE A 52 8.98 11.69 -21.47
N ARG A 53 9.61 12.80 -21.06
CA ARG A 53 11.08 12.95 -21.11
C ARG A 53 11.79 12.23 -19.99
N ARG A 54 11.19 12.18 -18.80
CA ARG A 54 11.70 11.29 -17.75
C ARG A 54 11.56 9.89 -18.31
N GLU A 55 12.68 9.20 -18.48
CA GLU A 55 12.64 7.75 -18.58
C GLU A 55 11.73 7.28 -17.46
N HIS A 56 10.77 6.43 -17.79
CA HIS A 56 10.04 5.68 -16.78
C HIS A 56 11.14 5.00 -15.94
N ASN A 57 11.51 5.59 -14.81
CA ASN A 57 12.08 4.84 -13.73
C ASN A 57 10.96 3.86 -13.42
N ASN A 58 11.11 2.68 -14.02
CA ASN A 58 10.41 1.48 -13.68
C ASN A 58 10.84 1.12 -12.25
N ASP A 59 10.52 2.00 -11.30
CA ASP A 59 10.15 1.64 -9.93
C ASP A 59 8.78 0.92 -9.98
N SER A 60 8.48 0.21 -11.08
CA SER A 60 7.74 -1.03 -10.99
C SER A 60 8.51 -1.86 -10.00
N GLU A 61 8.04 -1.77 -8.76
CA GLU A 61 8.33 -2.63 -7.62
C GLU A 61 9.55 -3.46 -7.90
N GLU A 62 10.74 -3.00 -7.48
CA GLU A 62 11.89 -3.90 -7.35
C GLU A 62 11.33 -5.15 -6.69
N LYS A 63 11.12 -6.20 -7.49
CA LYS A 63 10.56 -7.45 -7.02
C LYS A 63 11.63 -7.92 -6.07
N PHE A 64 11.40 -7.70 -4.80
CA PHE A 64 12.31 -8.11 -3.76
C PHE A 64 12.46 -9.61 -3.99
N ILE A 65 13.60 -10.03 -4.54
CA ILE A 65 13.91 -11.44 -4.75
C ILE A 65 14.27 -11.94 -3.36
N ILE A 66 13.24 -12.07 -2.52
CA ILE A 66 13.31 -12.79 -1.27
C ILE A 66 13.47 -14.24 -1.70
N ALA A 67 14.59 -14.86 -1.33
CA ALA A 67 14.81 -16.27 -1.61
C ALA A 67 13.62 -17.05 -1.04
N GLU A 68 13.05 -17.96 -1.83
CA GLU A 68 11.85 -18.72 -1.47
C GLU A 68 12.03 -19.42 -0.11
N GLU A 69 13.24 -19.88 0.19
CA GLU A 69 13.63 -20.45 1.49
C GLU A 69 13.41 -19.48 2.67
N THR A 70 13.81 -18.21 2.52
CA THR A 70 13.62 -17.20 3.56
C THR A 70 12.14 -16.86 3.76
N GLU A 71 11.35 -16.93 2.70
CA GLU A 71 9.89 -16.75 2.76
C GLU A 71 9.23 -17.89 3.52
N ILE A 72 9.60 -19.15 3.22
CA ILE A 72 9.11 -20.34 3.93
C ILE A 72 9.50 -20.30 5.42
N ASN A 73 10.73 -19.92 5.74
CA ASN A 73 11.19 -19.85 7.13
C ASN A 73 10.43 -18.79 7.95
N VAL A 74 10.17 -17.61 7.37
CA VAL A 74 9.33 -16.58 8.02
C VAL A 74 7.93 -17.12 8.29
N LEU A 75 7.32 -17.80 7.32
CA LEU A 75 5.97 -18.36 7.45
C LEU A 75 5.91 -19.49 8.50
N ALA A 76 6.91 -20.35 8.54
CA ALA A 76 6.99 -21.45 9.51
C ALA A 76 7.07 -20.93 10.96
N LEU A 77 7.89 -19.89 11.20
CA LEU A 77 8.00 -19.27 12.53
C LEU A 77 6.68 -18.62 12.98
N VAL A 78 5.98 -17.96 12.05
CA VAL A 78 4.68 -17.32 12.36
C VAL A 78 3.56 -18.34 12.57
N GLU A 79 3.59 -19.49 11.89
CA GLU A 79 2.60 -20.54 12.12
C GLU A 79 2.86 -21.31 13.42
N ALA A 80 4.13 -21.49 13.80
CA ALA A 80 4.51 -22.10 15.07
C ALA A 80 4.06 -21.25 16.27
N ASP A 81 4.21 -19.93 16.20
CA ASP A 81 3.71 -19.00 17.22
C ASP A 81 3.22 -17.68 16.58
N LYS A 82 1.90 -17.50 16.61
CA LYS A 82 1.20 -16.35 16.01
C LYS A 82 1.39 -15.04 16.80
N THR A 83 2.02 -15.11 17.97
CA THR A 83 2.27 -13.94 18.85
C THR A 83 3.68 -13.39 18.76
N VAL A 84 4.58 -14.06 18.03
CA VAL A 84 5.98 -13.66 17.94
C VAL A 84 6.13 -12.26 17.36
N SER A 85 7.03 -11.48 17.97
CA SER A 85 7.40 -10.16 17.47
C SER A 85 8.09 -10.26 16.11
N LEU A 86 7.64 -9.46 15.15
CA LEU A 86 8.29 -9.36 13.84
C LEU A 86 9.77 -8.97 13.92
N ARG A 87 10.17 -8.26 14.98
CA ARG A 87 11.58 -7.92 15.24
C ARG A 87 12.40 -9.14 15.68
N GLN A 88 11.78 -10.06 16.40
CA GLN A 88 12.42 -11.29 16.83
C GLN A 88 12.67 -12.21 15.64
N ILE A 89 11.66 -12.39 14.77
CA ILE A 89 11.81 -13.14 13.50
C ILE A 89 12.89 -12.51 12.61
N ALA A 90 12.93 -11.19 12.53
CA ALA A 90 13.96 -10.45 11.79
C ALA A 90 15.37 -10.73 12.34
N SER A 91 15.53 -10.77 13.66
CA SER A 91 16.80 -11.09 14.31
C SER A 91 17.20 -12.56 14.13
N GLU A 92 16.24 -13.48 14.18
CA GLU A 92 16.48 -14.92 14.08
C GLU A 92 16.89 -15.34 12.67
N LEU A 93 16.26 -14.74 11.65
CA LEU A 93 16.55 -15.02 10.24
C LEU A 93 17.60 -14.07 9.63
N ASN A 94 18.10 -13.10 10.41
CA ASN A 94 19.02 -12.05 9.97
C ASN A 94 18.50 -11.26 8.74
N ILE A 95 17.21 -10.93 8.75
CA ILE A 95 16.53 -10.20 7.67
C ILE A 95 16.04 -8.85 8.23
N SER A 96 15.92 -7.84 7.37
CA SER A 96 15.28 -6.58 7.77
C SER A 96 13.82 -6.77 8.21
N HIS A 97 13.40 -6.07 9.28
CA HIS A 97 12.01 -6.02 9.74
C HIS A 97 11.02 -5.62 8.62
N LYS A 98 11.44 -4.74 7.71
CA LYS A 98 10.61 -4.31 6.56
C LYS A 98 10.34 -5.46 5.60
N SER A 99 11.33 -6.32 5.35
CA SER A 99 11.16 -7.51 4.50
C SER A 99 10.20 -8.51 5.12
N VAL A 100 10.33 -8.79 6.43
CA VAL A 100 9.38 -9.65 7.18
C VAL A 100 7.96 -9.10 7.08
N THR A 101 7.77 -7.80 7.29
CA THR A 101 6.44 -7.15 7.18
C THR A 101 5.85 -7.29 5.77
N ARG A 102 6.67 -7.12 4.73
CA ARG A 102 6.25 -7.28 3.33
C ARG A 102 5.86 -8.72 3.00
N ILE A 103 6.63 -9.71 3.46
CA ILE A 103 6.31 -11.14 3.29
C ILE A 103 4.94 -11.45 3.89
N LEU A 104 4.69 -10.97 5.11
CA LEU A 104 3.40 -11.22 5.78
C LEU A 104 2.23 -10.53 5.07
N HIS A 105 2.43 -9.33 4.54
CA HIS A 105 1.42 -8.64 3.74
C HIS A 105 1.13 -9.38 2.41
N LYS A 106 2.17 -9.92 1.75
CA LYS A 106 2.05 -10.72 0.53
C LYS A 106 1.22 -11.98 0.76
N HIS A 107 1.42 -12.66 1.89
CA HIS A 107 0.67 -13.86 2.30
C HIS A 107 -0.60 -13.57 3.10
N LYS A 108 -1.02 -12.31 3.21
CA LYS A 108 -2.25 -11.87 3.92
C LYS A 108 -2.32 -12.30 5.39
N TYR A 109 -1.17 -12.49 6.04
CA TYR A 109 -1.13 -12.76 7.48
C TYR A 109 -1.54 -11.51 8.27
N LYS A 110 -2.54 -11.65 9.14
CA LYS A 110 -2.95 -10.61 10.08
C LYS A 110 -2.17 -10.79 11.37
N CYS A 111 -1.40 -9.77 11.75
CA CYS A 111 -0.78 -9.73 13.07
C CYS A 111 -1.90 -9.62 14.12
N PHE A 112 -2.10 -10.65 14.94
CA PHE A 112 -3.05 -10.60 16.06
C PHE A 112 -2.35 -10.00 17.27
N LYS A 113 -2.75 -8.80 17.69
CA LYS A 113 -2.37 -8.26 18.99
C LYS A 113 -3.44 -8.66 19.99
N TYR A 114 -3.06 -9.46 20.98
CA TYR A 114 -3.89 -9.67 22.16
C TYR A 114 -3.91 -8.36 22.95
N HIS A 115 -5.07 -7.71 23.01
CA HIS A 115 -5.33 -6.67 23.99
C HIS A 115 -5.91 -7.34 25.23
N LEU A 116 -5.13 -7.39 26.31
CA LEU A 116 -5.63 -7.81 27.62
C LEU A 116 -6.59 -6.73 28.10
N HIS A 117 -7.89 -6.91 27.87
CA HIS A 117 -8.91 -6.07 28.48
C HIS A 117 -9.32 -6.72 29.80
N GLN A 118 -9.25 -5.93 30.87
CA GLN A 118 -9.67 -6.20 32.25
C GLN A 118 -8.54 -6.65 33.19
N HIS A 119 -8.06 -5.69 33.98
CA HIS A 119 -7.50 -5.98 35.29
C HIS A 119 -8.69 -6.41 36.18
N LEU A 120 -8.75 -7.69 36.55
CA LEU A 120 -9.59 -8.12 37.66
C LEU A 120 -8.94 -7.55 38.92
N TYR A 121 -9.59 -6.58 39.56
CA TYR A 121 -9.17 -6.11 40.87
C TYR A 121 -9.56 -7.17 41.91
N GLU A 122 -8.75 -7.33 42.95
CA GLU A 122 -8.95 -8.30 44.04
C GLU A 122 -10.29 -8.10 44.78
N ASP A 123 -10.96 -6.97 44.58
CA ASP A 123 -12.26 -6.61 45.16
C ASP A 123 -13.49 -7.23 44.44
N ASP A 124 -13.33 -7.84 43.25
CA ASP A 124 -14.44 -8.45 42.48
C ASP A 124 -14.74 -9.91 42.90
N ALA A 125 -14.57 -10.23 44.19
CA ALA A 125 -14.63 -11.60 44.69
C ALA A 125 -16.01 -12.29 44.64
N GLY A 126 -17.04 -11.61 44.12
CA GLY A 126 -18.42 -12.10 44.06
C GLY A 126 -18.88 -12.69 42.72
N GLN A 127 -18.07 -12.68 41.65
CA GLN A 127 -18.49 -13.12 40.30
C GLN A 127 -17.81 -14.39 39.78
N PHE A 128 -17.16 -15.17 40.65
CA PHE A 128 -16.35 -16.33 40.24
C PHE A 128 -17.13 -17.54 39.72
N GLU A 129 -18.45 -17.66 39.94
CA GLU A 129 -19.20 -18.83 39.45
C GLU A 129 -19.69 -18.70 38.00
N ASN A 130 -19.84 -17.49 37.47
CA ASN A 130 -20.40 -17.30 36.13
C ASN A 130 -19.33 -17.25 35.02
N ALA A 131 -18.10 -16.81 35.31
CA ALA A 131 -17.08 -16.63 34.27
C ALA A 131 -16.45 -17.95 33.76
N ILE A 132 -16.34 -18.97 34.62
CA ILE A 132 -15.79 -20.28 34.24
C ILE A 132 -16.74 -21.02 33.29
N ILE A 133 -18.05 -20.81 33.42
CA ILE A 133 -19.06 -21.47 32.57
C ILE A 133 -19.01 -20.93 31.13
N TYR A 134 -18.80 -19.62 30.94
CA TYR A 134 -18.78 -19.03 29.60
C TYR A 134 -17.49 -19.32 28.81
N SER A 135 -16.34 -19.47 29.47
CA SER A 135 -15.07 -19.77 28.79
C SER A 135 -14.97 -21.23 28.33
N VAL A 136 -15.53 -22.18 29.08
CA VAL A 136 -15.54 -23.61 28.71
C VAL A 136 -16.52 -23.87 27.56
N PHE A 137 -17.64 -23.12 27.45
CA PHE A 137 -18.62 -23.33 26.38
C PHE A 137 -18.18 -22.81 25.00
N HIS A 138 -17.28 -21.82 24.91
CA HIS A 138 -16.79 -21.31 23.62
C HIS A 138 -15.68 -22.18 22.99
N LEU A 139 -15.15 -23.15 23.71
CA LEU A 139 -14.14 -24.11 23.21
C LEU A 139 -14.75 -25.38 22.61
N ARG A 140 -16.08 -25.47 22.46
CA ARG A 140 -16.73 -26.62 21.84
C ARG A 140 -17.71 -26.20 20.74
N ILE A 141 -17.34 -26.56 19.51
CA ILE A 141 -18.13 -26.65 18.27
C ILE A 141 -18.12 -25.40 17.37
N LYS A 142 -17.40 -25.53 16.24
CA LYS A 142 -17.92 -25.66 14.86
C LYS A 142 -16.71 -26.08 14.00
N SER A 143 -16.59 -27.34 13.59
CA SER A 143 -17.17 -27.93 12.36
C SER A 143 -17.11 -27.00 11.17
#